data_AF-A0A139BRY4-F1
#
_entry.id   AF-A0A139BRY4-F1
#
_cell.length_a   1.000
_cell.length_b   1.000
_cell.length_c   1.000
_cell.angle_alpha   90.00
_cell.angle_beta   90.00
_cell.angle_gamma   90.00
#
_symmetry.space_group_name_H-M   'P 1'
#
loop_
_entity.id
_entity.type
_entity.pdbx_description
1 polymer ?
#
loop_
_entity_poly.entity_id
_entity_poly.type
_entity_poly.pdbx_seq_one_letter_code
_entity_poly.pdbx_strand_id
1 'polypeptide(L)'
;MAAVDEISGSIADSQVRTFAEVKKGYTHFMDNDVLFAKITPCMENGKAAIARSLIGGLGFGSTEFHVLRSNGEVLPDWLFYFVRQPHFRTEAKRNFTGTAGQQRVPTAFLASALVPVPPLEEQHRIVDILSRAEGIVRLRHDAKKKAAELIPALFLDMFGDPATNPKGWPVRKVSDFVSRFVGGKNIQAGSEGGSPYRILKVSAVTSGVYRESESKPSPDGYSPPASHIVRAGDMLFSRANTEELVGATAIVERTDGKTLLPDKLWRFVWNEPVESTYMHALFQSNDVRRELGKFSSGTSASMRNISQGNSFSSLYR
;
A
#
# COMPACT_ATOMS: atom_id res chain seq x y z
N MET A 1 -5.48 6.10 16.95
CA MET A 1 -5.47 7.20 15.97
C MET A 1 -5.63 6.69 14.53
N ALA A 2 -6.44 5.65 14.31
CA ALA A 2 -6.71 5.13 12.96
C ALA A 2 -7.55 6.10 12.12
N ALA A 3 -8.41 6.87 12.80
CA ALA A 3 -9.32 7.85 12.21
C ALA A 3 -8.66 9.11 11.63
N VAL A 4 -7.35 9.35 11.81
CA VAL A 4 -6.68 10.49 11.16
C VAL A 4 -5.85 9.97 10.00
N ASP A 5 -6.25 10.37 8.80
CA ASP A 5 -5.53 10.07 7.58
C ASP A 5 -4.23 10.88 7.54
N GLU A 6 -3.12 10.19 7.29
CA GLU A 6 -1.79 10.82 7.31
C GLU A 6 -1.53 11.68 6.07
N ILE A 7 -2.20 11.40 4.95
CA ILE A 7 -2.02 12.09 3.68
C ILE A 7 -2.86 13.36 3.65
N SER A 8 -4.16 13.24 3.89
CA SER A 8 -5.13 14.34 3.79
C SER A 8 -5.32 15.13 5.09
N GLY A 9 -4.89 14.59 6.23
CA GLY A 9 -5.18 15.15 7.55
C GLY A 9 -6.67 15.16 7.90
N SER A 10 -7.51 14.41 7.17
CA SER A 10 -8.94 14.32 7.44
C SER A 10 -9.24 13.36 8.58
N ILE A 11 -10.29 13.66 9.33
CA ILE A 11 -10.87 12.74 10.31
C ILE A 11 -11.84 11.81 9.58
N ALA A 12 -11.46 10.55 9.41
CA ALA A 12 -12.30 9.46 8.91
C ALA A 12 -13.08 8.78 10.05
N ASP A 13 -14.19 8.11 9.71
CA ASP A 13 -14.94 7.22 10.61
C ASP A 13 -15.43 7.84 11.93
N SER A 14 -15.87 9.10 11.90
CA SER A 14 -16.48 9.76 13.06
C SER A 14 -17.78 9.07 13.48
N GLN A 15 -17.96 8.85 14.79
CA GLN A 15 -19.18 8.27 15.35
C GLN A 15 -19.91 9.29 16.22
N VAL A 16 -21.24 9.30 16.14
CA VAL A 16 -22.08 10.06 17.07
C VAL A 16 -22.30 9.22 18.33
N ARG A 17 -21.94 9.78 19.48
CA ARG A 17 -22.10 9.15 20.80
C ARG A 17 -22.68 10.14 21.79
N THR A 18 -23.29 9.64 22.85
CA THR A 18 -23.81 10.49 23.92
C THR A 18 -22.66 11.05 24.76
N PHE A 19 -22.83 12.25 25.31
CA PHE A 19 -21.80 12.89 26.15
C PHE A 19 -21.41 12.01 27.35
N ALA A 20 -22.36 11.28 27.93
CA ALA A 20 -22.10 10.39 29.06
C ALA A 20 -21.07 9.30 28.77
N GLU A 21 -20.99 8.84 27.51
CA GLU A 21 -20.06 7.80 27.05
C GLU A 21 -18.64 8.33 26.79
N VAL A 22 -18.50 9.62 26.48
CA VAL A 22 -17.22 10.23 26.05
C VAL A 22 -16.64 11.21 27.05
N LYS A 23 -17.36 11.55 28.12
CA LYS A 23 -16.93 12.52 29.15
C LYS A 23 -15.64 12.14 29.92
N LYS A 24 -15.23 10.86 29.89
CA LYS A 24 -14.02 10.37 30.58
C LYS A 24 -13.17 9.55 29.61
N GLY A 25 -11.84 9.69 29.71
CA GLY A 25 -10.89 8.90 28.91
C GLY A 25 -10.66 9.42 27.49
N TYR A 26 -11.16 10.61 27.15
CA TYR A 26 -10.99 11.25 25.85
C TYR A 26 -10.49 12.69 26.00
N THR A 27 -9.76 13.16 25.00
CA THR A 27 -9.43 14.57 24.81
C THR A 27 -10.59 15.24 24.09
N HIS A 28 -11.06 16.36 24.63
CA HIS A 28 -12.11 17.17 24.00
C HIS A 28 -11.48 18.26 23.14
N PHE A 29 -12.17 18.62 22.05
CA PHE A 29 -11.78 19.67 21.13
C PHE A 29 -13.04 20.27 20.49
N MET A 30 -12.87 21.41 19.82
CA MET A 30 -13.95 22.16 19.18
C MET A 30 -13.67 22.34 17.69
N ASP A 31 -14.66 22.85 16.96
CA ASP A 31 -14.44 23.26 15.57
C ASP A 31 -13.25 24.22 15.45
N ASN A 32 -12.45 23.97 14.43
CA ASN A 32 -11.19 24.64 14.09
C ASN A 32 -10.03 24.42 15.06
N ASP A 33 -10.13 23.51 16.03
CA ASP A 33 -8.95 23.05 16.76
C ASP A 33 -8.07 22.17 15.85
N VAL A 34 -6.75 22.32 15.96
CA VAL A 34 -5.77 21.44 15.31
C VAL A 34 -5.37 20.33 16.26
N LEU A 35 -5.64 19.09 15.87
CA LEU A 35 -5.26 17.88 16.58
C LEU A 35 -3.91 17.42 16.07
N PHE A 36 -2.90 17.37 16.93
CA PHE A 36 -1.55 16.90 16.58
C PHE A 36 -1.21 15.64 17.38
N ALA A 37 -0.88 14.54 16.71
CA ALA A 37 -0.55 13.29 17.39
C ALA A 37 0.70 13.47 18.26
N LYS A 38 0.67 12.98 19.50
CA LYS A 38 1.77 13.15 20.45
C LYS A 38 2.72 11.96 20.53
N ILE A 39 2.29 10.77 20.12
CA ILE A 39 3.01 9.50 20.37
C ILE A 39 3.59 8.87 19.08
N THR A 40 4.69 8.13 19.21
CA THR A 40 5.26 7.26 18.18
C THR A 40 4.30 6.13 17.74
N PRO A 41 4.25 5.74 16.46
CA PRO A 41 4.87 6.41 15.30
C PRO A 41 3.99 7.51 14.70
N CYS A 42 2.81 7.78 15.27
CA CYS A 42 1.81 8.66 14.67
C CYS A 42 2.29 10.11 14.52
N MET A 43 2.96 10.66 15.53
CA MET A 43 3.59 11.98 15.44
C MET A 43 4.65 12.02 14.34
N GLU A 44 5.49 10.99 14.30
CA GLU A 44 6.57 10.87 13.34
C GLU A 44 6.07 10.73 11.91
N ASN A 45 4.88 10.18 11.69
CA ASN A 45 4.19 10.13 10.39
C ASN A 45 3.49 11.45 10.03
N GLY A 46 3.44 12.42 10.95
CA GLY A 46 2.81 13.71 10.72
C GLY A 46 1.30 13.68 10.84
N LYS A 47 0.74 12.73 11.61
CA LYS A 47 -0.70 12.66 11.84
C LYS A 47 -1.16 13.91 12.58
N ALA A 48 -1.83 14.77 11.84
CA ALA A 48 -2.51 15.95 12.34
C ALA A 48 -3.82 16.15 11.57
N ALA A 49 -4.80 16.79 12.20
CA ALA A 49 -6.10 17.08 11.60
C ALA A 49 -6.65 18.42 12.09
N ILE A 50 -7.43 19.09 11.27
CA ILE A 50 -8.28 20.20 11.71
C ILE A 50 -9.66 19.63 11.98
N ALA A 51 -10.17 19.83 13.20
CA ALA A 51 -11.53 19.44 13.50
C ALA A 51 -12.49 20.40 12.79
N ARG A 52 -13.28 19.90 11.83
CA ARG A 52 -14.24 20.70 11.08
C ARG A 52 -15.60 20.03 11.06
N SER A 53 -16.65 20.85 11.05
CA SER A 53 -18.04 20.43 10.90
C SER A 53 -18.49 19.46 12.01
N LEU A 54 -18.03 19.69 13.24
CA LEU A 54 -18.41 18.86 14.38
C LEU A 54 -19.89 19.07 14.73
N ILE A 55 -20.59 18.00 15.11
CA ILE A 55 -21.98 18.10 15.56
C ILE A 55 -22.01 18.87 16.88
N GLY A 56 -22.69 20.03 16.87
CA GLY A 56 -22.70 20.94 18.02
C GLY A 56 -21.35 21.60 18.31
N GLY A 57 -20.42 21.59 17.36
CA GLY A 57 -19.10 22.23 17.48
C GLY A 57 -18.15 21.53 18.45
N LEU A 58 -18.46 20.32 18.92
CA LEU A 58 -17.70 19.60 19.94
C LEU A 58 -17.29 18.20 19.46
N GLY A 59 -16.08 17.80 19.82
CA GLY A 59 -15.51 16.51 19.47
C GLY A 59 -14.72 15.91 20.62
N PHE A 60 -14.66 14.58 20.62
CA PHE A 60 -13.93 13.78 21.61
C PHE A 60 -13.06 12.78 20.87
N GLY A 61 -11.78 12.71 21.23
CA GLY A 61 -10.81 11.86 20.57
C GLY A 61 -9.79 11.27 21.53
N SER A 62 -8.84 10.54 20.97
CA SER A 62 -7.80 9.88 21.75
C SER A 62 -7.06 10.86 22.67
N THR A 63 -6.71 10.41 23.86
CA THR A 63 -5.82 11.15 24.77
C THR A 63 -4.43 11.37 24.17
N GLU A 64 -4.08 10.68 23.07
CA GLU A 64 -2.81 10.81 22.36
C GLU A 64 -2.75 11.98 21.36
N PHE A 65 -3.68 12.93 21.46
CA PHE A 65 -3.61 14.21 20.75
C PHE A 65 -3.22 15.37 21.67
N HIS A 66 -2.39 16.26 21.14
CA HIS A 66 -2.33 17.66 21.55
C HIS A 66 -3.41 18.44 20.79
N VAL A 67 -4.09 19.34 21.48
CA VAL A 67 -5.11 20.23 20.90
C VAL A 67 -4.51 21.63 20.83
N LEU A 68 -4.29 22.12 19.62
CA LEU A 68 -3.79 23.46 19.36
C LEU A 68 -4.97 24.33 18.93
N ARG A 69 -5.35 25.25 19.81
CA ARG A 69 -6.44 26.19 19.56
C ARG A 69 -5.89 27.53 19.15
N SER A 70 -6.34 28.02 17.99
CA SER A 70 -6.01 29.36 17.53
C SER A 70 -6.63 30.43 18.45
N ASN A 71 -5.88 31.50 18.70
CA ASN A 71 -6.33 32.71 19.39
C ASN A 71 -6.92 33.77 18.42
N GLY A 72 -6.96 33.50 17.11
CA GLY A 72 -7.40 34.42 16.06
C GLY A 72 -6.26 35.16 15.34
N GLU A 73 -5.05 35.25 15.91
CA GLU A 73 -3.89 35.85 15.25
C GLU A 73 -3.20 34.89 14.27
N VAL A 74 -3.37 33.58 14.50
CA VAL A 74 -2.81 32.52 13.67
C VAL A 74 -3.93 31.66 13.13
N LEU A 75 -4.01 31.45 11.82
CA LEU A 75 -5.04 30.59 11.24
C LEU A 75 -4.87 29.14 11.72
N PRO A 76 -5.96 28.41 12.00
CA PRO A 76 -5.91 26.97 12.26
C PRO A 76 -5.15 26.19 11.17
N ASP A 77 -5.42 26.53 9.91
CA ASP A 77 -4.75 25.94 8.75
C ASP A 77 -3.25 26.22 8.72
N TRP A 78 -2.83 27.41 9.17
CA TRP A 78 -1.41 27.74 9.32
C TRP A 78 -0.76 26.83 10.35
N LEU A 79 -1.36 26.67 11.52
CA LEU A 79 -0.88 25.74 12.56
C LEU A 79 -0.83 24.31 12.05
N PHE A 80 -1.85 23.86 11.31
CA PHE A 80 -1.92 22.53 10.71
C PHE A 80 -0.74 22.27 9.76
N TYR A 81 -0.47 23.18 8.82
CA TYR A 81 0.67 23.03 7.92
C TYR A 81 2.01 23.15 8.66
N PHE A 82 2.10 24.05 9.65
CA PHE A 82 3.31 24.26 10.43
C PHE A 82 3.71 23.00 11.22
N VAL A 83 2.78 22.30 11.88
CA VAL A 83 3.13 21.10 12.67
C VAL A 83 3.40 19.87 11.80
N ARG A 84 2.94 19.86 10.54
CA ARG A 84 3.16 18.76 9.60
C ARG A 84 4.52 18.82 8.88
N GLN A 85 5.18 19.97 8.90
CA GLN A 85 6.44 20.16 8.19
C GLN A 85 7.55 19.25 8.74
N PRO A 86 8.47 18.72 7.89
CA PRO A 86 9.50 17.79 8.32
C PRO A 86 10.43 18.32 9.41
N HIS A 87 10.77 19.61 9.35
CA HIS A 87 11.67 20.23 10.32
C HIS A 87 11.06 20.25 11.74
N PHE A 88 9.83 20.73 11.88
CA PHE A 88 9.12 20.73 13.16
C PHE A 88 8.99 19.32 13.76
N ARG A 89 8.61 18.33 12.93
CA ARG A 89 8.51 16.93 13.36
C ARG A 89 9.84 16.34 13.80
N THR A 90 10.94 16.75 13.16
CA THR A 90 12.29 16.32 13.56
C THR A 90 12.66 16.88 14.93
N GLU A 91 12.39 18.15 15.18
CA GLU A 91 12.62 18.76 16.50
C GLU A 91 11.68 18.17 17.57
N ALA A 92 10.42 17.93 17.24
CA ALA A 92 9.46 17.28 18.13
C ALA A 92 9.91 15.86 18.53
N LYS A 93 10.45 15.10 17.56
CA LYS A 93 11.03 13.77 17.80
C LYS A 93 12.25 13.81 18.72
N ARG A 94 13.12 14.82 18.58
CA ARG A 94 14.30 15.00 19.47
C ARG A 94 13.90 15.27 20.91
N ASN A 95 12.73 15.85 21.13
CA ASN A 95 12.19 16.16 22.45
C ASN A 95 11.32 15.05 23.04
N PHE A 96 11.33 13.85 22.44
CA PHE A 96 10.57 12.72 22.95
C PHE A 96 10.98 12.32 24.36
N THR A 97 9.97 12.06 25.19
CA THR A 97 10.12 11.50 26.53
C THR A 97 9.39 10.16 26.64
N GLY A 98 9.84 9.29 27.54
CA GLY A 98 9.26 7.96 27.77
C GLY A 98 10.15 6.81 27.29
N THR A 99 9.63 5.58 27.38
CA THR A 99 10.33 4.34 27.03
C THR A 99 10.16 3.99 25.55
N ALA A 100 11.08 3.17 25.01
CA ALA A 100 11.06 2.75 23.60
C ALA A 100 9.68 2.18 23.20
N GLY A 101 9.10 2.71 22.12
CA GLY A 101 7.77 2.34 21.63
C GLY A 101 6.57 3.07 22.27
N GLN A 102 6.79 3.86 23.33
CA GLN A 102 5.76 4.67 24.00
C GLN A 102 6.25 6.11 24.24
N GLN A 103 7.05 6.63 23.31
CA GLN A 103 7.60 7.97 23.38
C GLN A 103 6.57 9.02 22.97
N ARG A 104 6.56 10.15 23.69
CA ARG A 104 5.60 11.24 23.49
C ARG A 104 6.31 12.58 23.38
N VAL A 105 5.77 13.47 22.55
CA VAL A 105 6.13 14.89 22.56
C VAL A 105 5.53 15.53 23.81
N PRO A 106 6.33 16.09 24.71
CA PRO A 106 5.83 16.76 25.91
C PRO A 106 5.15 18.08 25.53
N THR A 107 4.10 18.46 26.28
CA THR A 107 3.41 19.74 26.10
C THR A 107 4.37 20.94 26.26
N ALA A 108 5.40 20.80 27.12
CA ALA A 108 6.41 21.82 27.33
C ALA A 108 7.19 22.19 26.05
N PHE A 109 7.46 21.22 25.16
CA PHE A 109 8.08 21.49 23.87
C PHE A 109 7.17 22.32 22.97
N LEU A 110 5.87 22.00 22.93
CA LEU A 110 4.92 22.77 22.13
C LEU A 110 4.77 24.19 22.64
N ALA A 111 4.80 24.38 23.97
CA ALA A 111 4.71 25.70 24.60
C ALA A 111 5.93 26.59 24.31
N SER A 112 7.11 26.01 24.07
CA SER A 112 8.34 26.76 23.77
C SER A 112 8.65 26.85 22.27
N ALA A 113 7.88 26.17 21.41
CA ALA A 113 8.11 26.17 19.98
C ALA A 113 7.84 27.55 19.36
N LEU A 114 8.78 28.06 18.58
CA LEU A 114 8.65 29.33 17.88
C LEU A 114 7.91 29.14 16.56
N VAL A 115 6.78 29.85 16.41
CA VAL A 115 5.97 29.85 15.19
C VAL A 115 6.14 31.21 14.50
N PRO A 116 6.55 31.28 13.22
CA PRO A 116 6.50 32.51 12.47
C PRO A 116 5.03 32.87 12.21
N VAL A 117 4.64 34.09 12.58
CA VAL A 117 3.27 34.59 12.44
C VAL A 117 3.29 35.83 11.54
N PRO A 118 3.22 35.67 10.21
CA PRO A 118 3.04 36.81 9.31
C PRO A 118 1.63 37.40 9.47
N PRO A 119 1.34 38.59 8.89
CA PRO A 119 0.00 39.16 8.89
C PRO A 119 -1.05 38.18 8.35
N LEU A 120 -2.29 38.26 8.84
CA LEU A 120 -3.37 37.33 8.49
C LEU A 120 -3.60 37.19 6.99
N GLU A 121 -3.49 38.28 6.23
CA GLU A 121 -3.61 38.27 4.76
C GLU A 121 -2.56 37.34 4.12
N GLU A 122 -1.32 37.41 4.59
CA GLU A 122 -0.23 36.57 4.10
C GLU A 122 -0.41 35.10 4.54
N GLN A 123 -0.92 34.88 5.76
CA GLN A 123 -1.28 33.52 6.20
C GLN A 123 -2.36 32.92 5.27
N HIS A 124 -3.42 33.67 4.96
CA HIS A 124 -4.47 33.24 4.04
C HIS A 124 -3.91 32.90 2.65
N ARG A 125 -3.06 33.77 2.09
CA ARG A 125 -2.43 33.56 0.78
C ARG A 125 -1.61 32.27 0.74
N ILE A 126 -0.77 32.04 1.74
CA ILE A 126 0.08 30.84 1.83
C ILE A 126 -0.77 29.58 2.03
N VAL A 127 -1.75 29.62 2.95
CA VAL A 127 -2.66 28.51 3.22
C VAL A 127 -3.46 28.13 1.96
N ASP A 128 -3.96 29.09 1.19
CA ASP A 128 -4.68 28.82 -0.06
C ASP A 128 -3.81 28.05 -1.07
N ILE A 129 -2.56 28.48 -1.27
CA ILE A 129 -1.61 27.78 -2.16
C ILE A 129 -1.36 26.34 -1.67
N LEU A 130 -1.10 26.15 -0.38
CA LEU A 130 -0.85 24.84 0.20
C LEU A 130 -2.06 23.91 0.08
N SER A 131 -3.26 24.43 0.35
CA SER A 131 -4.52 23.69 0.27
C SER A 131 -4.82 23.19 -1.15
N ARG A 132 -4.50 24.00 -2.17
CA ARG A 132 -4.63 23.59 -3.58
C ARG A 132 -3.67 22.47 -3.94
N ALA A 133 -2.42 22.56 -3.49
CA ALA A 133 -1.43 21.52 -3.72
C ALA A 133 -1.83 20.19 -3.05
N GLU A 134 -2.31 20.25 -1.81
CA GLU A 134 -2.84 19.08 -1.09
C GLU A 134 -4.07 18.49 -1.78
N GLY A 135 -4.96 19.35 -2.31
CA GLY A 135 -6.10 18.93 -3.12
C GLY A 135 -5.70 18.11 -4.35
N ILE A 136 -4.62 18.49 -5.05
CA ILE A 136 -4.09 17.72 -6.19
C ILE A 136 -3.58 16.35 -5.75
N VAL A 137 -2.84 16.29 -4.64
CA VAL A 137 -2.33 15.02 -4.10
C VAL A 137 -3.48 14.08 -3.74
N ARG A 138 -4.51 14.59 -3.06
CA ARG A 138 -5.72 13.84 -2.71
C ARG A 138 -6.44 13.32 -3.94
N LEU A 139 -6.75 14.20 -4.91
CA LEU A 139 -7.44 13.81 -6.14
C LEU A 139 -6.68 12.72 -6.91
N ARG A 140 -5.35 12.80 -6.95
CA ARG A 140 -4.52 11.77 -7.58
C ARG A 140 -4.59 10.43 -6.83
N HIS A 141 -4.61 10.46 -5.50
CA HIS A 141 -4.77 9.25 -4.69
C HIS A 141 -6.13 8.59 -4.94
N ASP A 142 -7.21 9.38 -4.90
CA ASP A 142 -8.57 8.89 -5.13
C ASP A 142 -8.75 8.34 -6.55
N ALA A 143 -8.20 9.01 -7.56
CA ALA A 143 -8.24 8.55 -8.95
C ALA A 143 -7.53 7.20 -9.10
N LYS A 144 -6.38 7.00 -8.46
CA LYS A 144 -5.68 5.71 -8.47
C LYS A 144 -6.50 4.61 -7.82
N LYS A 145 -7.14 4.89 -6.67
CA LYS A 145 -8.01 3.92 -5.99
C LYS A 145 -9.18 3.49 -6.87
N LYS A 146 -9.91 4.46 -7.44
CA LYS A 146 -11.03 4.19 -8.35
C LYS A 146 -10.60 3.43 -9.61
N ALA A 147 -9.45 3.76 -10.17
CA ALA A 147 -8.90 3.04 -11.33
C ALA A 147 -8.57 1.57 -11.00
N ALA A 148 -8.06 1.29 -9.80
CA ALA A 148 -7.79 -0.08 -9.35
C ALA A 148 -9.07 -0.91 -9.17
N GLU A 149 -10.18 -0.29 -8.81
CA GLU A 149 -11.50 -0.94 -8.69
C GLU A 149 -12.17 -1.16 -10.05
N LEU A 150 -11.84 -0.35 -11.06
CA LEU A 150 -12.47 -0.40 -12.39
C LEU A 150 -12.10 -1.66 -13.17
N ILE A 151 -10.84 -2.11 -13.12
CA ILE A 151 -10.38 -3.27 -13.90
C ILE A 151 -11.15 -4.55 -13.53
N PRO A 152 -11.27 -4.95 -12.25
CA PRO A 152 -12.10 -6.10 -11.86
C PRO A 152 -13.57 -5.93 -12.26
N ALA A 153 -14.14 -4.73 -12.12
CA ALA A 153 -15.53 -4.47 -12.47
C ALA A 153 -15.80 -4.63 -13.98
N LEU A 154 -14.92 -4.09 -14.83
CA LEU A 154 -14.98 -4.27 -16.28
C LEU A 154 -14.77 -5.74 -16.67
N PHE A 155 -13.88 -6.45 -15.98
CA PHE A 155 -13.68 -7.88 -16.23
C PHE A 155 -14.98 -8.67 -15.96
N LEU A 156 -15.65 -8.41 -14.83
CA LEU A 156 -16.93 -9.05 -14.51
C LEU A 156 -18.04 -8.68 -15.50
N ASP A 157 -18.12 -7.44 -15.95
CA ASP A 157 -19.11 -7.01 -16.94
C ASP A 157 -18.89 -7.67 -18.31
N MET A 158 -17.65 -7.61 -18.81
CA MET A 158 -17.28 -8.13 -20.12
C MET A 158 -17.27 -9.66 -20.15
N PHE A 159 -16.65 -10.31 -19.16
CA PHE A 159 -16.38 -11.74 -19.15
C PHE A 159 -17.29 -12.55 -18.22
N GLY A 160 -18.05 -11.89 -17.35
CA GLY A 160 -18.83 -12.56 -16.32
C GLY A 160 -17.97 -12.99 -15.15
N ASP A 161 -18.63 -13.43 -14.07
CA ASP A 161 -17.96 -14.09 -12.96
C ASP A 161 -17.51 -15.50 -13.39
N PRO A 162 -16.19 -15.81 -13.41
CA PRO A 162 -15.68 -17.12 -13.79
C PRO A 162 -16.18 -18.27 -12.90
N ALA A 163 -16.63 -18.01 -11.68
CA ALA A 163 -17.16 -19.04 -10.78
C ALA A 163 -18.56 -19.49 -11.15
N THR A 164 -19.41 -18.56 -11.59
CA THR A 164 -20.80 -18.87 -11.97
C THR A 164 -20.97 -19.06 -13.48
N ASN A 165 -19.99 -18.64 -14.27
CA ASN A 165 -19.98 -18.67 -15.74
C ASN A 165 -21.37 -18.28 -16.32
N PRO A 166 -21.90 -17.09 -15.98
CA PRO A 166 -23.28 -16.73 -16.31
C PRO A 166 -23.53 -16.61 -17.81
N LYS A 167 -22.46 -16.40 -18.60
CA LYS A 167 -22.50 -16.31 -20.05
C LYS A 167 -22.40 -17.69 -20.74
N GLY A 168 -22.24 -18.78 -19.98
CA GLY A 168 -22.24 -20.16 -20.48
C GLY A 168 -21.08 -20.48 -21.42
N TRP A 169 -19.91 -19.89 -21.18
CA TRP A 169 -18.75 -20.07 -22.06
C TRP A 169 -18.13 -21.47 -21.93
N PRO A 170 -17.50 -21.99 -23.00
CA PRO A 170 -16.78 -23.25 -22.95
C PRO A 170 -15.70 -23.25 -21.87
N VAL A 171 -15.66 -24.30 -21.04
CA VAL A 171 -14.69 -24.46 -19.95
C VAL A 171 -13.62 -25.47 -20.36
N ARG A 172 -12.36 -25.11 -20.14
CA ARG A 172 -11.18 -25.95 -20.36
C ARG A 172 -10.33 -25.97 -19.09
N LYS A 173 -9.49 -26.99 -18.91
CA LYS A 173 -8.57 -27.05 -17.78
C LYS A 173 -7.41 -26.11 -18.03
N VAL A 174 -6.84 -25.53 -16.96
CA VAL A 174 -5.63 -24.71 -17.07
C VAL A 174 -4.48 -25.49 -17.70
N SER A 175 -4.37 -26.79 -17.43
CA SER A 175 -3.39 -27.69 -18.06
C SER A 175 -3.51 -27.79 -19.59
N ASP A 176 -4.66 -27.44 -20.16
CA ASP A 176 -4.87 -27.55 -21.61
C ASP A 176 -4.09 -26.46 -22.35
N PHE A 177 -3.93 -25.27 -21.74
CA PHE A 177 -3.24 -24.14 -22.34
C PHE A 177 -1.95 -23.72 -21.61
N VAL A 178 -1.69 -24.22 -20.39
CA VAL A 178 -0.41 -24.06 -19.70
C VAL A 178 0.43 -25.33 -19.85
N SER A 179 1.49 -25.25 -20.65
CA SER A 179 2.46 -26.31 -20.89
C SER A 179 3.20 -26.72 -19.61
N ARG A 180 3.78 -25.71 -18.94
CA ARG A 180 4.63 -25.88 -17.77
C ARG A 180 4.93 -24.53 -17.14
N PHE A 181 5.54 -24.58 -15.96
CA PHE A 181 6.10 -23.42 -15.29
C PHE A 181 7.62 -23.46 -15.33
N VAL A 182 8.23 -22.30 -15.60
CA VAL A 182 9.68 -22.12 -15.49
C VAL A 182 9.97 -21.28 -14.28
N GLY A 183 10.68 -21.84 -13.31
CA GLY A 183 11.27 -21.09 -12.18
C GLY A 183 12.78 -20.98 -12.35
N GLY A 184 13.37 -20.03 -11.64
CA GLY A 184 14.82 -19.98 -11.51
C GLY A 184 15.32 -20.68 -10.26
N LYS A 185 16.46 -20.22 -9.74
CA LYS A 185 17.15 -20.84 -8.61
C LYS A 185 17.12 -19.94 -7.37
N ASN A 186 17.15 -20.56 -6.19
CA ASN A 186 17.45 -19.86 -4.96
C ASN A 186 18.96 -19.66 -4.87
N ILE A 187 19.40 -18.42 -4.98
CA ILE A 187 20.82 -18.06 -5.00
C ILE A 187 21.04 -16.90 -4.02
N GLN A 188 22.16 -16.92 -3.30
CA GLN A 188 22.59 -15.80 -2.45
C GLN A 188 22.88 -14.55 -3.29
N ALA A 189 22.74 -13.37 -2.67
CA ALA A 189 23.03 -12.12 -3.36
C ALA A 189 24.54 -11.97 -3.58
N GLY A 190 24.94 -11.43 -4.73
CA GLY A 190 26.32 -11.02 -4.99
C GLY A 190 26.62 -9.60 -4.54
N SER A 191 27.77 -9.10 -4.97
CA SER A 191 28.17 -7.70 -4.78
C SER A 191 27.42 -6.80 -5.76
N GLU A 192 27.09 -5.56 -5.37
CA GLU A 192 26.54 -4.61 -6.33
C GLU A 192 27.56 -4.33 -7.44
N GLY A 193 27.13 -4.49 -8.70
CA GLY A 193 27.99 -4.37 -9.88
C GLY A 193 28.88 -5.59 -10.21
N GLY A 194 28.87 -6.65 -9.38
CA GLY A 194 29.69 -7.86 -9.61
C GLY A 194 29.15 -8.80 -10.71
N SER A 195 27.89 -8.62 -11.10
CA SER A 195 27.25 -9.31 -12.22
C SER A 195 26.37 -8.34 -13.00
N PRO A 196 26.28 -8.46 -14.33
CA PRO A 196 25.31 -7.70 -15.11
C PRO A 196 23.86 -8.14 -14.84
N TYR A 197 23.65 -9.28 -14.18
CA TYR A 197 22.33 -9.86 -13.93
C TYR A 197 21.78 -9.51 -12.54
N ARG A 198 20.46 -9.35 -12.48
CA ARG A 198 19.71 -9.18 -11.22
C ARG A 198 18.66 -10.29 -11.07
N ILE A 199 18.40 -10.71 -9.85
CA ILE A 199 17.43 -11.76 -9.52
C ILE A 199 16.20 -11.10 -8.90
N LEU A 200 15.00 -11.37 -9.45
CA LEU A 200 13.77 -10.80 -8.90
C LEU A 200 13.51 -11.28 -7.46
N LYS A 201 12.87 -10.41 -6.68
CA LYS A 201 12.25 -10.76 -5.41
C LYS A 201 10.77 -11.03 -5.64
N VAL A 202 10.11 -11.70 -4.69
CA VAL A 202 8.66 -11.92 -4.75
C VAL A 202 7.89 -10.59 -4.84
N SER A 203 8.38 -9.53 -4.18
CA SER A 203 7.82 -8.18 -4.23
C SER A 203 7.72 -7.59 -5.65
N ALA A 204 8.46 -8.12 -6.63
CA ALA A 204 8.40 -7.68 -8.01
C ALA A 204 7.05 -7.93 -8.70
N VAL A 205 6.24 -8.86 -8.19
CA VAL A 205 4.92 -9.20 -8.79
C VAL A 205 3.76 -9.02 -7.82
N THR A 206 4.04 -8.88 -6.52
CA THR A 206 3.02 -8.79 -5.46
C THR A 206 2.01 -7.68 -5.68
N SER A 207 2.41 -6.56 -6.31
CA SER A 207 1.52 -5.44 -6.59
C SER A 207 0.55 -5.65 -7.76
N GLY A 208 0.60 -6.81 -8.44
CA GLY A 208 -0.10 -7.07 -9.70
C GLY A 208 0.57 -6.46 -10.93
N VAL A 209 1.48 -5.50 -10.72
CA VAL A 209 2.31 -4.86 -11.75
C VAL A 209 3.76 -5.31 -11.59
N TYR A 210 4.42 -5.61 -12.70
CA TYR A 210 5.82 -6.01 -12.73
C TYR A 210 6.74 -4.85 -12.34
N ARG A 211 7.60 -5.06 -11.34
CA ARG A 211 8.59 -4.08 -10.87
C ARG A 211 9.99 -4.67 -10.93
N GLU A 212 10.70 -4.40 -12.02
CA GLU A 212 12.07 -4.88 -12.23
C GLU A 212 13.06 -4.40 -11.15
N SER A 213 12.82 -3.22 -10.56
CA SER A 213 13.62 -2.66 -9.47
C SER A 213 13.57 -3.49 -8.19
N GLU A 214 12.52 -4.30 -8.00
CA GLU A 214 12.38 -5.23 -6.88
C GLU A 214 13.23 -6.49 -7.11
N SER A 215 14.53 -6.29 -7.21
CA SER A 215 15.52 -7.31 -7.52
C SER A 215 16.76 -7.16 -6.64
N LYS A 216 17.58 -8.20 -6.60
CA LYS A 216 18.87 -8.23 -5.89
C LYS A 216 19.99 -8.60 -6.88
N PRO A 217 21.24 -8.18 -6.65
CA PRO A 217 22.36 -8.58 -7.50
C PRO A 217 22.53 -10.10 -7.51
N SER A 218 22.78 -10.66 -8.69
CA SER A 218 23.21 -12.05 -8.86
C SER A 218 24.65 -12.22 -8.35
N PRO A 219 25.09 -13.44 -7.94
CA PRO A 219 26.49 -13.66 -7.61
C PRO A 219 27.46 -13.29 -8.73
N ASP A 220 28.64 -12.88 -8.31
CA ASP A 220 29.73 -12.45 -9.18
C ASP A 220 30.16 -13.64 -10.07
N GLY A 221 30.29 -13.39 -11.38
CA GLY A 221 30.61 -14.44 -12.36
C GLY A 221 29.49 -15.47 -12.63
N TYR A 222 28.29 -15.30 -12.07
CA TYR A 222 27.18 -16.22 -12.33
C TYR A 222 26.71 -16.15 -13.79
N SER A 223 26.69 -17.30 -14.47
CA SER A 223 26.13 -17.47 -15.81
C SER A 223 24.76 -18.15 -15.71
N PRO A 224 23.65 -17.39 -15.83
CA PRO A 224 22.31 -17.95 -15.73
C PRO A 224 21.94 -18.76 -16.99
N PRO A 225 21.20 -19.86 -16.85
CA PRO A 225 20.51 -20.48 -17.98
C PRO A 225 19.60 -19.48 -18.70
N ALA A 226 19.58 -19.49 -20.03
CA ALA A 226 18.74 -18.60 -20.83
C ALA A 226 17.23 -18.76 -20.56
N SER A 227 16.83 -19.90 -20.01
CA SER A 227 15.46 -20.15 -19.54
C SER A 227 15.10 -19.34 -18.29
N HIS A 228 16.05 -18.89 -17.49
CA HIS A 228 15.79 -18.08 -16.29
C HIS A 228 15.66 -16.59 -16.59
N ILE A 229 16.13 -16.15 -17.76
CA ILE A 229 16.03 -14.75 -18.17
C ILE A 229 14.56 -14.41 -18.45
N VAL A 230 14.12 -13.32 -17.82
CA VAL A 230 12.81 -12.72 -17.97
C VAL A 230 12.77 -11.92 -19.27
N ARG A 231 11.66 -12.02 -20.00
CA ARG A 231 11.44 -11.35 -21.28
C ARG A 231 10.15 -10.53 -21.25
N ALA A 232 10.09 -9.49 -22.07
CA ALA A 232 8.84 -8.78 -22.30
C ALA A 232 7.78 -9.74 -22.85
N GLY A 233 6.55 -9.64 -22.34
CA GLY A 233 5.44 -10.55 -22.61
C GLY A 233 5.35 -11.75 -21.65
N ASP A 234 6.38 -12.01 -20.83
CA ASP A 234 6.31 -13.09 -19.84
C ASP A 234 5.21 -12.77 -18.80
N MET A 235 4.34 -13.74 -18.53
CA MET A 235 3.44 -13.69 -17.37
C MET A 235 4.07 -14.44 -16.21
N LEU A 236 4.23 -13.75 -15.08
CA LEU A 236 4.85 -14.26 -13.87
C LEU A 236 3.79 -14.60 -12.81
N PHE A 237 4.13 -15.55 -11.95
CA PHE A 237 3.29 -16.11 -10.89
C PHE A 237 4.11 -16.28 -9.61
N SER A 238 3.61 -15.73 -8.50
CA SER A 238 4.17 -15.95 -7.18
C SER A 238 3.69 -17.27 -6.59
N ARG A 239 4.60 -18.25 -6.52
CA ARG A 239 4.29 -19.54 -5.88
C ARG A 239 4.41 -19.52 -4.36
N ALA A 240 4.99 -18.47 -3.78
CA ALA A 240 5.39 -18.44 -2.37
C ALA A 240 5.28 -17.03 -1.78
N ASN A 241 4.31 -16.81 -0.89
CA ASN A 241 4.10 -15.53 -0.22
C ASN A 241 3.20 -15.69 1.03
N THR A 242 2.77 -14.60 1.66
CA THR A 242 1.66 -14.63 2.63
C THR A 242 0.39 -15.18 1.98
N GLU A 243 -0.57 -15.63 2.80
CA GLU A 243 -1.84 -16.19 2.33
C GLU A 243 -2.59 -15.28 1.35
N GLU A 244 -2.64 -13.98 1.63
CA GLU A 244 -3.32 -13.00 0.78
C GLU A 244 -2.61 -12.75 -0.56
N LEU A 245 -1.29 -13.00 -0.62
CA LEU A 245 -0.44 -12.57 -1.74
C LEU A 245 0.13 -13.75 -2.54
N VAL A 246 -0.11 -14.98 -2.09
CA VAL A 246 0.24 -16.18 -2.86
C VAL A 246 -0.66 -16.25 -4.11
N GLY A 247 -0.08 -16.67 -5.23
CA GLY A 247 -0.78 -16.68 -6.51
C GLY A 247 -0.88 -15.33 -7.21
N ALA A 248 -0.21 -14.28 -6.69
CA ALA A 248 -0.12 -13.00 -7.38
C ALA A 248 0.55 -13.16 -8.76
N THR A 249 -0.03 -12.52 -9.78
CA THR A 249 0.47 -12.55 -11.16
C THR A 249 0.79 -11.15 -11.68
N ALA A 250 1.75 -11.06 -12.61
CA ALA A 250 2.09 -9.81 -13.29
C ALA A 250 2.58 -10.10 -14.72
N ILE A 251 2.27 -9.20 -15.65
CA ILE A 251 2.81 -9.22 -17.01
C ILE A 251 4.09 -8.39 -17.04
N VAL A 252 5.15 -8.92 -17.65
CA VAL A 252 6.39 -8.20 -17.91
C VAL A 252 6.20 -7.33 -19.15
N GLU A 253 5.82 -6.08 -18.97
CA GLU A 253 5.64 -5.17 -20.11
C GLU A 253 6.99 -4.81 -20.76
N ARG A 254 8.00 -4.55 -19.93
CA ARG A 254 9.36 -4.17 -20.35
C ARG A 254 10.38 -4.75 -19.37
N THR A 255 11.56 -5.05 -19.89
CA THR A 255 12.72 -5.53 -19.11
C THR A 255 14.01 -5.16 -19.83
N ASP A 256 15.09 -5.02 -19.07
CA ASP A 256 16.44 -4.82 -19.60
C ASP A 256 17.07 -6.10 -20.21
N GLY A 257 16.39 -7.25 -20.10
CA GLY A 257 16.86 -8.55 -20.58
C GLY A 257 17.97 -9.17 -19.74
N LYS A 258 18.27 -8.59 -18.56
CA LYS A 258 19.28 -9.03 -17.60
C LYS A 258 18.67 -9.41 -16.25
N THR A 259 17.36 -9.48 -16.18
CA THR A 259 16.63 -9.87 -14.99
C THR A 259 16.29 -11.36 -15.01
N LEU A 260 16.47 -12.01 -13.87
CA LEU A 260 16.36 -13.46 -13.70
C LEU A 260 15.22 -13.84 -12.77
N LEU A 261 14.56 -14.95 -13.08
CA LEU A 261 13.60 -15.60 -12.21
C LEU A 261 14.29 -16.13 -10.94
N PRO A 262 13.72 -15.93 -9.74
CA PRO A 262 14.04 -16.71 -8.55
C PRO A 262 13.30 -18.06 -8.55
N ASP A 263 13.56 -18.89 -7.55
CA ASP A 263 12.82 -20.13 -7.29
C ASP A 263 11.33 -19.89 -6.92
N LYS A 264 11.04 -18.74 -6.30
CA LYS A 264 9.72 -18.36 -5.79
C LYS A 264 8.80 -17.67 -6.81
N LEU A 265 9.32 -17.37 -8.00
CA LEU A 265 8.52 -16.85 -9.10
C LEU A 265 8.58 -17.82 -10.27
N TRP A 266 7.43 -18.08 -10.85
CA TRP A 266 7.29 -18.91 -12.04
C TRP A 266 6.83 -18.07 -13.21
N ARG A 267 7.34 -18.39 -14.39
CA ARG A 267 6.79 -17.96 -15.66
C ARG A 267 5.87 -19.02 -16.22
N PHE A 268 4.70 -18.60 -16.71
CA PHE A 268 3.82 -19.45 -17.53
C PHE A 268 4.47 -19.73 -18.88
N VAL A 269 4.46 -20.99 -19.30
CA VAL A 269 4.74 -21.40 -20.68
C VAL A 269 3.44 -21.90 -21.27
N TRP A 270 2.97 -21.27 -22.33
CA TRP A 270 1.69 -21.57 -22.95
C TRP A 270 1.83 -22.68 -24.01
N ASN A 271 0.81 -23.53 -24.15
CA ASN A 271 0.72 -24.53 -25.24
C ASN A 271 0.21 -23.92 -26.54
N GLU A 272 -0.50 -22.80 -26.43
CA GLU A 272 -1.14 -22.07 -27.53
C GLU A 272 -1.00 -20.56 -27.28
N PRO A 273 -1.11 -19.70 -28.30
CA PRO A 273 -1.20 -18.27 -28.09
C PRO A 273 -2.41 -17.93 -27.20
N VAL A 274 -2.18 -17.15 -26.15
CA VAL A 274 -3.24 -16.67 -25.24
C VAL A 274 -3.24 -15.16 -25.22
N GLU A 275 -4.39 -14.56 -24.93
CA GLU A 275 -4.39 -13.13 -24.60
C GLU A 275 -3.94 -12.92 -23.15
N SER A 276 -2.71 -12.44 -23.01
CA SER A 276 -2.00 -12.22 -21.75
C SER A 276 -2.77 -11.32 -20.77
N THR A 277 -3.40 -10.25 -21.26
CA THR A 277 -4.19 -9.32 -20.43
C THR A 277 -5.43 -10.01 -19.85
N TYR A 278 -6.13 -10.81 -20.65
CA TYR A 278 -7.26 -11.60 -20.18
C TYR A 278 -6.82 -12.63 -19.14
N MET A 279 -5.74 -13.37 -19.41
CA MET A 279 -5.21 -14.35 -18.47
C MET A 279 -4.78 -13.68 -17.16
N HIS A 280 -4.11 -12.53 -17.22
CA HIS A 280 -3.75 -11.77 -16.03
C HIS A 280 -4.97 -11.36 -15.22
N ALA A 281 -6.00 -10.80 -15.85
CA ALA A 281 -7.24 -10.41 -15.17
C ALA A 281 -7.99 -11.62 -14.58
N LEU A 282 -8.08 -12.73 -15.31
CA LEU A 282 -8.69 -13.98 -14.84
C LEU A 282 -7.99 -14.52 -13.59
N PHE A 283 -6.65 -14.59 -13.61
CA PHE A 283 -5.86 -15.06 -12.46
C PHE A 283 -5.86 -14.08 -11.27
N GLN A 284 -6.23 -12.82 -11.51
CA GLN A 284 -6.43 -11.82 -10.45
C GLN A 284 -7.87 -11.82 -9.90
N SER A 285 -8.82 -12.50 -10.54
CA SER A 285 -10.19 -12.61 -10.03
C SER A 285 -10.23 -13.28 -8.66
N ASN A 286 -11.18 -12.84 -7.82
CA ASN A 286 -11.32 -13.31 -6.45
C ASN A 286 -11.51 -14.83 -6.39
N ASP A 287 -12.26 -15.41 -7.32
CA ASP A 287 -12.54 -16.84 -7.36
C ASP A 287 -11.30 -17.66 -7.70
N VAL A 288 -10.57 -17.28 -8.74
CA VAL A 288 -9.32 -17.97 -9.10
C VAL A 288 -8.28 -17.83 -8.00
N ARG A 289 -8.16 -16.64 -7.38
CA ARG A 289 -7.26 -16.43 -6.22
C ARG A 289 -7.66 -17.30 -5.03
N ARG A 290 -8.96 -17.43 -4.74
CA ARG A 290 -9.47 -18.30 -3.67
C ARG A 290 -9.18 -19.78 -3.96
N GLU A 291 -9.41 -20.24 -5.18
CA GLU A 291 -9.10 -21.62 -5.56
C GLU A 291 -7.60 -21.90 -5.49
N LEU A 292 -6.75 -21.00 -6.00
CA LEU A 292 -5.28 -21.09 -5.86
C LEU A 292 -4.85 -21.12 -4.38
N GLY A 293 -5.53 -20.36 -3.52
CA GLY A 293 -5.33 -20.35 -2.07
C GLY A 293 -5.54 -21.73 -1.43
N LYS A 294 -6.54 -22.51 -1.89
CA LYS A 294 -6.80 -23.88 -1.40
C LYS A 294 -5.66 -24.85 -1.71
N PHE A 295 -4.96 -24.67 -2.83
CA PHE A 295 -3.80 -25.48 -3.21
C PHE A 295 -2.50 -25.04 -2.55
N SER A 296 -2.51 -23.91 -1.82
CA SER A 296 -1.35 -23.45 -1.07
C SER A 296 -1.19 -24.27 0.22
N SER A 297 0.05 -24.62 0.54
CA SER A 297 0.44 -25.41 1.72
C SER A 297 1.44 -24.62 2.56
N GLY A 298 1.40 -24.76 3.88
CA GLY A 298 2.30 -24.03 4.78
C GLY A 298 1.75 -23.98 6.21
N THR A 299 2.65 -24.02 7.19
CA THR A 299 2.37 -24.15 8.63
C THR A 299 2.07 -22.82 9.33
N SER A 300 2.19 -21.67 8.63
CA SER A 300 1.93 -20.33 9.19
C SER A 300 1.31 -19.40 8.14
N ALA A 301 0.43 -18.49 8.57
CA ALA A 301 -0.16 -17.44 7.73
C ALA A 301 0.91 -16.52 7.08
N SER A 302 2.11 -16.48 7.65
CA SER A 302 3.24 -15.70 7.13
C SER A 302 3.92 -16.31 5.90
N MET A 303 3.69 -17.58 5.55
CA MET A 303 4.32 -18.21 4.39
C MET A 303 3.54 -19.42 3.86
N ARG A 304 2.93 -19.26 2.70
CA ARG A 304 2.19 -20.27 1.93
C ARG A 304 2.92 -20.56 0.62
N ASN A 305 2.93 -21.83 0.21
CA ASN A 305 3.61 -22.31 -0.98
C ASN A 305 2.67 -23.14 -1.86
N ILE A 306 2.72 -22.89 -3.16
CA ILE A 306 2.01 -23.61 -4.21
C ILE A 306 3.01 -24.58 -4.89
N SER A 307 2.63 -25.84 -5.07
CA SER A 307 3.48 -26.90 -5.65
C SER A 307 3.05 -27.27 -7.07
N GLN A 308 4.00 -27.49 -7.99
CA GLN A 308 3.67 -27.69 -9.41
C GLN A 308 2.72 -28.87 -9.67
N GLY A 309 2.81 -29.94 -8.86
CA GLY A 309 2.00 -31.15 -9.02
C GLY A 309 0.53 -31.00 -8.59
N ASN A 310 0.22 -30.07 -7.67
CA ASN A 310 -1.14 -29.93 -7.13
C ASN A 310 -1.94 -28.82 -7.83
N SER A 311 -1.30 -27.94 -8.60
CA SER A 311 -1.88 -26.63 -8.86
C SER A 311 -2.79 -26.54 -10.08
N PHE A 312 -2.74 -27.43 -11.07
CA PHE A 312 -3.39 -27.13 -12.36
C PHE A 312 -4.15 -28.28 -13.03
N SER A 313 -4.13 -29.49 -12.46
CA SER A 313 -4.96 -30.61 -12.95
C SER A 313 -6.43 -30.51 -12.50
N SER A 314 -6.70 -29.70 -11.48
CA SER A 314 -8.00 -29.58 -10.79
C SER A 314 -8.65 -28.20 -10.85
N LEU A 315 -8.01 -27.20 -11.49
CA LEU A 315 -8.40 -25.79 -11.32
C LEU A 315 -9.72 -25.37 -11.99
N TYR A 316 -10.41 -26.25 -12.72
CA TYR A 316 -11.85 -26.12 -13.02
C TYR A 316 -12.40 -27.54 -13.29
N ARG A 317 -13.25 -28.02 -12.39
CA ARG A 317 -14.25 -29.08 -12.63
C ARG A 317 -15.62 -28.44 -12.63
#